data_AF-A0A3B8Z9Z3-F1
#
_entry.id   AF-A0A3B8Z9Z3-F1
#
_cell.length_a   1.000
_cell.length_b   1.000
_cell.length_c   1.000
_cell.angle_alpha   90.00
_cell.angle_beta   90.00
_cell.angle_gamma   90.00
#
_symmetry.space_group_name_H-M   'P 1'
#
loop_
_entity.id
_entity.type
_entity.pdbx_description
1 polymer ?
#
loop_
_entity_poly.entity_id
_entity_poly.type
_entity_poly.pdbx_seq_one_letter_code
_entity_poly.pdbx_strand_id
1 'polypeptide(L)' 'MGCPNHFESGKPFQIGSLRIEPLRTPHDAIEGVCFVIEDIDSGQRFGLLTDLGHVFSGLQAVINSLDAVLIESNYD' A
#
# COMPACT_ATOMS: atom_id res chain seq x y z
N MET A 1 -21.15 -0.93 3.48
CA MET A 1 -20.07 -0.78 4.46
C MET A 1 -19.54 0.65 4.36
N GLY A 2 -19.38 1.35 5.48
CA GLY A 2 -19.07 2.80 5.48
C GLY A 2 -17.63 3.11 5.06
N CYS A 3 -17.37 4.37 4.73
CA CYS A 3 -16.02 4.89 4.56
C CYS A 3 -15.39 5.13 5.96
N PRO A 4 -14.26 4.49 6.28
CA PRO A 4 -13.59 4.74 7.56
C PRO A 4 -12.93 6.12 7.55
N ASN A 5 -13.04 6.84 8.67
CA ASN A 5 -12.33 8.11 8.88
C ASN A 5 -10.88 7.91 9.37
N HIS A 6 -10.55 6.70 9.84
CA HIS A 6 -9.23 6.30 10.34
C HIS A 6 -8.92 4.87 9.91
N PHE A 7 -7.65 4.56 9.68
CA PHE A 7 -7.17 3.20 9.41
C PHE A 7 -6.05 2.81 10.39
N GLU A 8 -5.79 1.52 10.48
CA GLU A 8 -4.72 0.96 11.32
C GLU A 8 -3.61 0.40 10.43
N SER A 9 -2.36 0.76 10.71
CA SER A 9 -1.22 0.31 9.90
C SER A 9 -1.09 -1.21 9.90
N GLY A 10 -0.98 -1.81 8.71
CA GLY A 10 -0.96 -3.27 8.53
C GLY A 10 -2.33 -3.94 8.56
N LYS A 11 -3.42 -3.19 8.77
CA LYS A 11 -4.78 -3.76 8.82
C LYS A 11 -5.59 -3.38 7.58
N PRO A 12 -6.01 -4.35 6.77
CA PRO A 12 -6.84 -4.09 5.61
C PRO A 12 -8.19 -3.49 5.99
N PHE A 13 -8.70 -2.60 5.14
CA PHE A 13 -10.04 -2.05 5.23
C PHE A 13 -10.67 -1.92 3.84
N GLN A 14 -11.94 -1.54 3.78
CA GLN A 14 -12.70 -1.49 2.53
C GLN A 14 -13.41 -0.15 2.36
N ILE A 15 -13.37 0.39 1.14
CA ILE A 15 -14.16 1.55 0.69
C ILE A 15 -14.86 1.16 -0.61
N GLY A 16 -16.19 0.98 -0.57
CA GLY A 16 -16.92 0.51 -1.75
C GLY A 16 -16.44 -0.88 -2.19
N SER A 17 -16.09 -1.05 -3.48
CA SER A 17 -15.47 -2.28 -4.02
C SER A 17 -13.96 -2.37 -3.78
N LEU A 18 -13.35 -1.34 -3.18
CA LEU A 18 -11.90 -1.29 -3.02
C LEU A 18 -11.49 -1.89 -1.68
N ARG A 19 -10.70 -2.96 -1.71
CA ARG A 19 -9.95 -3.46 -0.57
C ARG A 19 -8.60 -2.75 -0.53
N ILE A 20 -8.28 -2.13 0.60
CA ILE A 20 -7.07 -1.33 0.80
C ILE A 20 -6.21 -2.02 1.87
N GLU A 21 -4.96 -2.31 1.52
CA GLU A 21 -3.97 -2.97 2.38
C GLU A 21 -2.81 -2.01 2.66
N PRO A 22 -2.72 -1.44 3.89
CA PRO A 22 -1.57 -0.65 4.30
C PRO A 22 -0.38 -1.57 4.61
N LEU A 23 0.73 -1.39 3.92
CA LEU A 23 1.98 -2.11 4.11
C LEU A 23 2.96 -1.23 4.88
N ARG A 24 3.44 -1.72 6.03
CA ARG A 24 4.44 -1.01 6.85
C ARG A 24 5.75 -0.90 6.08
N THR A 25 6.26 0.32 5.93
CA THR A 25 7.63 0.54 5.46
C THR A 25 8.57 0.54 6.67
N PRO A 26 9.78 -0.03 6.58
CA PRO A 26 10.66 -0.18 7.74
C PRO A 26 11.50 1.06 8.09
N HIS A 27 11.16 2.26 7.60
CA HIS A 27 11.96 3.48 7.83
C HIS A 27 11.57 4.25 9.10
N ASP A 28 12.46 5.16 9.53
CA ASP A 28 12.50 5.89 10.81
C ASP A 28 11.26 6.73 11.20
N ALA A 29 10.19 6.71 10.40
CA ALA A 29 8.91 7.31 10.74
C ALA A 29 7.96 6.26 11.34
N ILE A 30 7.45 6.55 12.54
CA ILE A 30 6.69 5.61 13.39
C ILE A 30 5.47 4.97 12.68
N GLU A 31 4.99 5.52 11.55
CA GLU A 31 3.77 5.05 10.85
C GLU A 31 3.83 5.14 9.31
N GLY A 32 5.01 5.10 8.68
CA GLY A 32 5.12 5.06 7.21
C GLY A 32 4.41 3.84 6.62
N VAL A 33 3.47 4.06 5.69
CA VAL A 33 2.79 2.98 4.96
C VAL A 33 2.75 3.23 3.47
N CYS A 34 2.97 2.17 2.69
CA CYS A 34 2.51 2.10 1.31
C CYS A 34 1.12 1.47 1.26
N PHE A 35 0.41 1.60 0.15
CA PHE A 35 -0.90 0.97 -0.02
C PHE A 35 -0.91 0.04 -1.22
N VAL A 36 -1.54 -1.12 -1.04
CA VAL A 36 -2.06 -1.92 -2.15
C VAL A 36 -3.57 -1.74 -2.19
N ILE A 37 -4.08 -1.35 -3.34
CA ILE A 37 -5.51 -1.15 -3.59
C ILE A 37 -5.95 -2.21 -4.57
N GLU A 38 -6.90 -3.04 -4.16
CA GLU A 38 -7.51 -4.08 -4.98
C GLU A 38 -8.97 -3.77 -5.21
N ASP A 39 -9.40 -3.77 -6.47
CA ASP A 39 -10.83 -3.81 -6.79
C ASP A 39 -11.30 -5.26 -6.70
N ILE A 40 -12.19 -5.56 -5.75
CA ILE A 40 -12.60 -6.95 -5.46
C ILE A 40 -13.42 -7.61 -6.57
N ASP A 41 -14.02 -6.82 -7.46
CA ASP A 41 -14.88 -7.33 -8.53
C ASP A 41 -14.04 -7.77 -9.74
N SER A 42 -12.98 -7.02 -10.06
CA SER A 42 -12.07 -7.30 -11.16
C SER A 42 -10.79 -8.02 -10.76
N GLY A 43 -10.41 -7.97 -9.49
CA GLY A 43 -9.14 -8.48 -8.96
C GLY A 43 -7.91 -7.64 -9.34
N GLN A 44 -8.11 -6.47 -9.96
CA GLN A 44 -7.00 -5.59 -10.35
C GLN A 44 -6.35 -4.93 -9.14
N ARG A 45 -5.02 -4.89 -9.14
CA ARG A 45 -4.19 -4.48 -8.01
C ARG A 45 -3.28 -3.31 -8.39
N PHE A 46 -3.45 -2.19 -7.70
CA PHE A 46 -2.65 -0.99 -7.85
C PHE A 46 -1.84 -0.71 -6.58
N GLY A 47 -0.53 -0.49 -6.73
CA GLY A 47 0.32 -0.07 -5.62
C GLY A 47 0.56 1.43 -5.61
N LEU A 48 0.32 2.06 -4.46
CA LEU A 48 0.72 3.42 -4.14
C LEU A 48 1.87 3.38 -3.13
N LEU A 49 3.10 3.51 -3.63
CA LEU A 49 4.33 3.37 -2.85
C LEU A 49 5.07 4.70 -2.83
N THR A 50 4.72 5.55 -1.86
CA THR A 50 5.33 6.87 -1.66
C THR A 50 6.31 6.85 -0.49
N ASP A 51 7.21 7.83 -0.45
CA ASP A 51 8.24 8.00 0.57
C ASP A 51 9.17 6.77 0.72
N LEU A 52 9.51 6.15 -0.41
CA LEU A 52 10.46 5.05 -0.43
C LEU A 52 11.90 5.59 -0.35
N GLY A 53 12.48 5.67 0.85
CA GLY A 53 13.89 6.03 1.07
C GLY A 53 14.87 4.88 0.81
N HIS A 54 14.50 3.64 1.13
CA HIS A 54 15.27 2.44 0.77
C HIS A 54 14.39 1.23 0.46
N VAL A 55 14.93 0.32 -0.36
CA VAL A 55 14.34 -0.99 -0.65
C VAL A 55 14.24 -1.82 0.62
N PHE A 56 13.07 -2.40 0.88
CA PHE A 56 12.82 -3.27 2.02
C PHE A 56 12.51 -4.72 1.64
N SER A 57 12.66 -5.63 2.61
CA SER A 57 12.33 -7.04 2.45
C SER A 57 10.83 -7.22 2.17
N GLY A 58 10.50 -7.69 0.97
CA GLY A 58 9.12 -7.89 0.53
C GLY A 58 8.65 -6.89 -0.54
N LEU A 59 9.37 -5.79 -0.77
CA LEU A 59 9.01 -4.80 -1.79
C LEU A 59 8.88 -5.44 -3.18
N GLN A 60 9.83 -6.28 -3.56
CA GLN A 60 9.80 -6.96 -4.86
C GLN A 60 8.60 -7.92 -4.99
N ALA A 61 8.27 -8.66 -3.92
CA ALA A 61 7.11 -9.56 -3.93
C ALA A 61 5.80 -8.77 -4.05
N VAL A 62 5.71 -7.61 -3.39
CA VAL A 62 4.57 -6.69 -3.51
C VAL A 62 4.47 -6.20 -4.94
N ILE A 63 5.53 -5.62 -5.51
CA ILE A 63 5.53 -5.08 -6.88
C ILE A 63 5.12 -6.16 -7.90
N ASN A 64 5.63 -7.39 -7.76
CA ASN A 64 5.28 -8.50 -8.65
C ASN A 64 3.82 -8.96 -8.53
N SER A 65 3.10 -8.54 -7.49
CA SER A 65 1.67 -8.84 -7.30
C SER A 65 0.73 -7.77 -7.87
N LEU A 66 1.26 -6.70 -8.47
CA LEU A 66 0.50 -5.55 -8.92
C LEU A 66 0.36 -5.54 -10.44
N ASP A 67 -0.77 -5.04 -10.92
CA ASP A 67 -0.99 -4.74 -12.34
C ASP A 67 -0.41 -3.37 -12.71
N ALA A 68 -0.39 -2.44 -11.75
CA ALA A 68 0.20 -1.13 -11.91
C ALA A 68 0.77 -0.62 -10.57
N VAL A 69 1.79 0.24 -10.65
CA VAL A 69 2.44 0.80 -9.47
C VAL A 69 2.84 2.26 -9.70
N LEU A 70 2.52 3.12 -8.74
CA LEU A 70 3.11 4.45 -8.61
C LEU A 70 4.18 4.40 -7.53
N ILE A 71 5.39 4.81 -7.89
CA ILE A 71 6.54 4.87 -6.99
C ILE A 71 6.99 6.31 -6.89
N GLU A 72 7.08 6.80 -5.66
CA GLU A 72 7.78 8.04 -5.31
C GLU A 72 8.86 7.66 -4.29
N SER A 73 10.10 8.03 -4.62
CA SER A 73 11.28 7.69 -3.84
C SER A 73 12.06 8.97 -3.55
N ASN A 74 12.35 9.18 -2.28
CA ASN A 74 13.26 10.22 -1.86
C ASN A 74 14.69 9.67 -1.85
N TYR A 75 15.64 10.53 -2.21
CA TYR A 75 17.06 10.23 -2.10
C TYR A 75 17.51 10.70 -0.70
N ASP A 76 17.97 9.77 0.13
CA ASP A 76 18.77 10.06 1.33
C ASP A 76 20.22 9.61 1.08
#